data_AF-A0A7Y7WGI7-F1
#
_entry.id   AF-A0A7Y7WGI7-F1
#
_cell.length_a   1.000
_cell.length_b   1.000
_cell.length_c   1.000
_cell.angle_alpha   90.00
_cell.angle_beta   90.00
_cell.angle_gamma   90.00
#
_symmetry.space_group_name_H-M   'P 1'
#
loop_
_entity.id
_entity.type
_entity.pdbx_description
1 polymer ?
#
loop_
_entity_poly.entity_id
_entity_poly.type
_entity_poly.pdbx_seq_one_letter_code
_entity_poly.pdbx_strand_id
1 'polypeptide(L)'
;MNDEIITPAIRFFEDAMEKSGHSAEDLYPRASVRYIEAISAALIETINNEEVKRNCAMLVENGLNAIGEIKESFPEAASSSEFAAYCFVSLAHCLFYDRTFKDHNDQTKKIGSIVAINRAKQADIERARAKAAELWQADAAQEYRITDMAREVMDILKREGVTNLPAIERVKAWIRPVAPSYAKLGGKRKTP
;
A
#
# COMPACT_ATOMS: atom_id res chain seq x y z
N MET A 1 21.39 14.23 -1.81
CA MET A 1 20.37 14.24 -2.88
C MET A 1 19.12 13.74 -2.23
N ASN A 2 18.21 14.64 -1.84
CA ASN A 2 16.92 14.24 -1.31
C ASN A 2 16.14 13.74 -2.52
N ASP A 3 16.04 12.42 -2.67
CA ASP A 3 15.00 11.86 -3.52
C ASP A 3 13.68 12.34 -2.89
N GLU A 4 13.09 13.37 -3.49
CA GLU A 4 11.70 13.71 -3.21
C GLU A 4 10.93 12.42 -3.41
N ILE A 5 10.33 11.93 -2.33
CA ILE A 5 9.43 10.80 -2.38
C ILE A 5 8.23 11.32 -3.16
N ILE A 6 8.29 11.23 -4.49
CA ILE A 6 7.15 11.46 -5.36
C ILE A 6 6.16 10.37 -4.98
N THR A 7 5.20 10.75 -4.14
CA THR A 7 4.19 9.85 -3.62
C THR A 7 3.49 9.18 -4.80
N PRO A 8 3.16 7.88 -4.75
CA PRO A 8 2.48 7.19 -5.85
C PRO A 8 1.19 7.88 -6.33
N ALA A 9 0.52 8.65 -5.46
CA ALA A 9 -0.64 9.47 -5.81
C ALA A 9 -0.30 10.66 -6.73
N ILE A 10 0.83 11.33 -6.49
CA ILE A 10 1.35 12.39 -7.38
C ILE A 10 1.70 11.77 -8.72
N ARG A 11 2.38 10.61 -8.70
CA ARG A 11 2.73 9.87 -9.91
C ARG A 11 1.51 9.36 -10.68
N PHE A 12 0.46 8.91 -9.99
CA PHE A 12 -0.79 8.47 -10.61
C PHE A 12 -1.54 9.63 -11.27
N PHE A 13 -1.52 10.82 -10.63
CA PHE A 13 -2.09 12.02 -11.20
C PHE A 13 -1.29 12.51 -12.40
N GLU A 14 0.05 12.55 -12.29
CA GLU A 14 0.95 12.87 -13.40
C GLU A 14 0.76 11.89 -14.57
N ASP A 15 0.66 10.59 -14.29
CA ASP A 15 0.38 9.56 -15.30
C ASP A 15 -1.02 9.74 -15.94
N ALA A 16 -2.03 10.13 -15.15
CA ALA A 16 -3.38 10.39 -15.67
C ALA A 16 -3.42 11.67 -16.53
N MET A 17 -2.70 12.70 -16.11
CA MET A 17 -2.49 13.95 -16.86
C MET A 17 -1.75 13.67 -18.17
N GLU A 18 -0.67 12.89 -18.13
CA GLU A 18 0.10 12.48 -19.31
C GLU A 18 -0.76 11.64 -20.27
N LYS A 19 -1.56 10.69 -19.76
CA LYS A 19 -2.51 9.90 -20.57
C LYS A 19 -3.61 10.76 -21.21
N SER A 20 -4.01 11.85 -20.55
CA SER A 20 -4.97 12.82 -21.11
C SER A 20 -4.34 13.76 -22.14
N GLY A 21 -3.02 13.74 -22.30
CA GLY A 21 -2.29 14.59 -23.26
C GLY A 21 -2.06 16.03 -22.80
N HIS A 22 -2.15 16.29 -21.49
CA HIS A 22 -2.01 17.63 -20.90
C HIS A 22 -0.84 17.68 -19.93
N SER A 23 -0.02 18.75 -19.98
CA SER A 23 1.05 18.96 -18.99
C SER A 23 0.54 19.79 -17.80
N ALA A 24 1.19 19.65 -16.64
CA ALA A 24 0.89 20.47 -15.47
C ALA A 24 1.18 21.98 -15.69
N GLU A 25 2.02 22.31 -16.67
CA GLU A 25 2.39 23.68 -17.05
C GLU A 25 1.33 24.35 -17.94
N ASP A 26 0.54 23.57 -18.69
CA ASP A 26 -0.61 24.06 -19.47
C ASP A 26 -1.76 24.60 -18.59
N LEU A 27 -1.65 24.40 -17.28
CA LEU A 27 -2.74 24.48 -16.33
C LEU A 27 -2.68 25.67 -15.35
N TYR A 28 -1.79 26.65 -15.52
CA TYR A 28 -1.75 27.88 -14.70
C TYR A 28 -2.01 29.18 -15.50
N PRO A 29 -2.56 30.24 -14.88
CA PRO A 29 -3.95 30.44 -14.48
C PRO A 29 -4.68 31.28 -15.54
N ARG A 30 -5.27 30.63 -16.55
CA ARG A 30 -6.44 31.19 -17.22
C ARG A 30 -7.55 30.19 -16.99
N ALA A 31 -8.66 30.65 -16.41
CA ALA A 31 -9.91 29.90 -16.34
C ALA A 31 -10.33 29.60 -17.78
N SER A 32 -9.77 28.53 -18.34
CA SER A 32 -9.97 28.11 -19.70
C SER A 32 -10.72 26.81 -19.65
N VAL A 33 -11.67 26.66 -20.57
CA VAL A 33 -12.44 25.43 -20.76
C VAL A 33 -11.52 24.20 -20.85
N ARG A 34 -10.32 24.36 -21.44
CA ARG A 34 -9.29 23.31 -21.52
C ARG A 34 -8.77 22.83 -20.16
N TYR A 35 -8.61 23.74 -19.19
CA TYR A 35 -8.20 23.35 -17.83
C TYR A 35 -9.30 22.53 -17.14
N ILE A 36 -10.54 22.98 -17.30
CA ILE A 36 -11.73 22.30 -16.74
C ILE A 36 -11.83 20.90 -17.33
N GLU A 37 -11.64 20.77 -18.65
CA GLU A 37 -11.62 19.50 -19.38
C GLU A 37 -10.50 18.57 -18.87
N ALA A 38 -9.26 19.05 -18.80
CA ALA A 38 -8.11 18.26 -18.37
C ALA A 38 -8.27 17.71 -16.95
N ILE A 39 -8.65 18.55 -15.98
CA ILE A 39 -8.86 18.09 -14.60
C ILE A 39 -10.05 17.14 -14.51
N SER A 40 -11.14 17.44 -15.22
CA SER A 40 -12.31 16.56 -15.21
C SER A 40 -11.96 15.18 -15.77
N ALA A 41 -11.20 15.10 -16.87
CA ALA A 41 -10.72 13.86 -17.44
C ALA A 41 -9.83 13.09 -16.46
N ALA A 42 -8.84 13.76 -15.85
CA ALA A 42 -7.97 13.13 -14.84
C ALA A 42 -8.76 12.59 -13.65
N LEU A 43 -9.76 13.33 -13.14
CA LEU A 43 -10.65 12.88 -12.07
C LEU A 43 -11.50 11.68 -12.50
N ILE A 44 -12.05 11.68 -13.73
CA ILE A 44 -12.84 10.56 -14.27
C ILE A 44 -12.01 9.30 -14.39
N GLU A 45 -10.74 9.39 -14.81
CA GLU A 45 -9.84 8.23 -14.90
C GLU A 45 -9.55 7.56 -13.56
N THR A 46 -9.75 8.28 -12.45
CA THR A 46 -9.60 7.69 -11.11
C THR A 46 -10.79 6.83 -10.67
N ILE A 47 -11.91 6.87 -11.42
CA ILE A 47 -13.14 6.16 -11.08
C ILE A 47 -13.06 4.71 -11.59
N ASN A 48 -13.01 3.76 -10.66
CA ASN A 48 -12.94 2.32 -10.98
C ASN A 48 -14.26 1.70 -11.48
N ASN A 49 -15.39 2.35 -11.23
CA ASN A 49 -16.70 1.85 -11.66
C ASN A 49 -17.02 2.41 -13.05
N GLU A 50 -17.04 1.55 -14.07
CA GLU A 50 -17.26 1.92 -15.48
C GLU A 50 -18.60 2.64 -15.75
N GLU A 51 -19.67 2.26 -15.05
CA GLU A 51 -20.97 2.94 -15.20
C GLU A 51 -20.92 4.36 -14.63
N VAL A 52 -20.34 4.52 -13.45
CA VAL A 52 -20.14 5.84 -12.82
C VAL A 52 -19.19 6.69 -13.67
N LYS A 53 -18.10 6.11 -14.17
CA LYS A 53 -17.13 6.76 -15.05
C LYS A 53 -17.81 7.32 -16.29
N ARG A 54 -18.64 6.51 -16.96
CA ARG A 54 -19.43 6.94 -18.13
C ARG A 54 -20.41 8.06 -17.78
N ASN A 55 -21.12 7.94 -16.66
CA ASN A 55 -22.06 8.97 -16.22
C ASN A 55 -21.35 10.31 -15.93
N CYS A 56 -20.19 10.27 -15.27
CA CYS A 56 -19.37 11.46 -15.02
C CYS A 56 -18.83 12.08 -16.32
N ALA A 57 -18.35 11.27 -17.27
CA ALA A 57 -17.90 11.76 -18.57
C ALA A 57 -19.02 12.49 -19.33
N MET A 58 -20.22 11.90 -19.36
CA MET A 58 -21.39 12.51 -19.99
C MET A 58 -21.81 13.82 -19.31
N LEU A 59 -21.73 13.90 -17.97
CA LEU A 59 -22.03 15.13 -17.24
C LEU A 59 -21.02 16.25 -17.55
N VAL A 60 -19.73 15.90 -17.65
CA VAL A 60 -18.68 16.86 -18.00
C VAL A 60 -18.87 17.36 -19.44
N GLU A 61 -19.10 16.46 -20.40
CA GLU A 61 -19.37 16.82 -21.79
C GLU A 61 -20.58 17.75 -21.92
N ASN A 62 -21.70 17.41 -21.26
CA ASN A 62 -22.88 18.27 -21.24
C ASN A 62 -22.61 19.65 -20.62
N GLY A 63 -21.83 19.70 -19.54
CA GLY A 63 -21.44 20.96 -18.90
C GLY A 63 -20.56 21.83 -19.79
N LEU A 64 -19.58 21.25 -20.48
CA LEU A 64 -18.71 21.96 -21.42
C LEU A 64 -19.50 22.48 -22.63
N ASN A 65 -20.43 21.69 -23.16
CA ASN A 65 -21.33 22.12 -24.24
C ASN A 65 -22.19 23.31 -23.80
N ALA A 66 -22.79 23.26 -22.60
CA ALA A 66 -23.58 24.36 -22.07
C ALA A 66 -22.75 25.65 -21.88
N ILE A 67 -21.49 25.54 -21.46
CA ILE A 67 -20.57 26.68 -21.38
C ILE A 67 -20.31 27.25 -22.79
N GLY A 68 -20.14 26.38 -23.79
CA GLY A 68 -20.01 26.78 -25.20
C GLY A 68 -21.24 27.54 -25.71
N GLU A 69 -22.44 27.04 -25.45
CA GLU A 69 -23.70 27.70 -25.82
C GLU A 69 -23.87 29.07 -25.15
N ILE A 70 -23.51 29.17 -23.85
CA ILE A 70 -23.51 30.45 -23.13
C ILE A 70 -22.53 31.43 -23.78
N LYS A 71 -21.36 30.95 -24.21
CA LYS A 71 -20.35 31.79 -24.85
C LYS A 71 -20.81 32.34 -26.19
N GLU A 72 -21.53 31.55 -26.97
CA GLU A 72 -22.09 31.97 -28.26
C GLU A 72 -23.30 32.90 -28.09
N SER A 73 -24.19 32.58 -27.15
CA SER A 73 -25.46 33.29 -26.99
C SER A 73 -25.37 34.53 -26.09
N PHE A 74 -24.46 34.52 -25.12
CA PHE A 74 -24.29 35.56 -24.09
C PHE A 74 -22.79 35.82 -23.81
N PRO A 75 -22.05 36.42 -24.76
CA PRO A 75 -20.61 36.62 -24.64
C PRO A 75 -20.18 37.36 -23.37
N GLU A 76 -21.00 38.29 -22.88
CA GLU A 76 -20.79 39.03 -21.64
C GLU A 76 -20.85 38.15 -20.38
N ALA A 77 -21.57 37.03 -20.42
CA ALA A 77 -21.69 36.08 -19.32
C ALA A 77 -20.64 34.96 -19.37
N ALA A 78 -20.00 34.76 -20.53
CA ALA A 78 -19.08 33.65 -20.80
C ALA A 78 -17.93 33.55 -19.79
N SER A 79 -17.29 34.67 -19.46
CA SER A 79 -16.17 34.66 -18.51
C SER A 79 -16.62 34.29 -17.08
N SER A 80 -17.84 34.68 -16.70
CA SER A 80 -18.39 34.36 -15.37
C SER A 80 -18.79 32.89 -15.27
N SER A 81 -19.36 32.31 -16.34
CA SER A 81 -19.70 30.88 -16.38
C SER A 81 -18.45 29.99 -16.41
N GLU A 82 -17.44 30.35 -17.22
CA GLU A 82 -16.14 29.66 -17.24
C GLU A 82 -15.46 29.71 -15.86
N PHE A 83 -15.48 30.87 -15.18
CA PHE A 83 -14.91 31.01 -13.84
C PHE A 83 -15.67 30.22 -12.77
N ALA A 84 -17.00 30.17 -12.83
CA ALA A 84 -17.80 29.36 -11.93
C ALA A 84 -17.49 27.87 -12.09
N ALA A 85 -17.43 27.39 -13.34
CA ALA A 85 -17.07 26.01 -13.65
C ALA A 85 -15.66 25.65 -13.18
N TYR A 86 -14.69 26.55 -13.38
CA TYR A 86 -13.35 26.43 -12.81
C TYR A 86 -13.38 26.25 -11.29
N CYS A 87 -14.10 27.12 -10.56
CA CYS A 87 -14.20 27.04 -9.10
C CYS A 87 -14.74 25.68 -8.63
N PHE A 88 -15.77 25.14 -9.29
CA PHE A 88 -16.35 23.84 -8.92
C PHE A 88 -15.41 22.68 -9.18
N VAL A 89 -14.73 22.66 -10.34
CA VAL A 89 -13.78 21.60 -10.67
C VAL A 89 -12.55 21.66 -9.76
N SER A 90 -12.04 22.86 -9.45
CA SER A 90 -10.95 23.03 -8.49
C SER A 90 -11.36 22.57 -7.08
N LEU A 91 -12.58 22.86 -6.62
CA LEU A 91 -13.07 22.37 -5.34
C LEU A 91 -13.17 20.83 -5.33
N ALA A 92 -13.72 20.24 -6.39
CA ALA A 92 -13.81 18.79 -6.53
C ALA A 92 -12.41 18.15 -6.49
N HIS A 93 -11.43 18.76 -7.16
CA HIS A 93 -10.04 18.33 -7.12
C HIS A 93 -9.44 18.41 -5.72
N CYS A 94 -9.60 19.54 -5.00
CA CYS A 94 -9.11 19.68 -3.62
C CYS A 94 -9.71 18.63 -2.68
N LEU A 95 -11.02 18.37 -2.78
CA LEU A 95 -11.71 17.37 -1.96
C LEU A 95 -11.24 15.94 -2.30
N PHE A 96 -11.04 15.66 -3.58
CA PHE A 96 -10.53 14.36 -4.03
C PHE A 96 -9.10 14.14 -3.55
N TYR A 97 -8.23 15.15 -3.68
CA TYR A 97 -6.85 15.10 -3.22
C TYR A 97 -6.77 14.89 -1.71
N ASP A 98 -7.49 15.68 -0.91
CA ASP A 98 -7.47 15.53 0.56
C ASP A 98 -7.88 14.11 0.99
N ARG A 99 -8.97 13.59 0.39
CA ARG A 99 -9.48 12.27 0.72
C ARG A 99 -8.56 11.14 0.29
N THR A 100 -8.10 11.16 -0.95
CA THR A 100 -7.23 10.09 -1.49
C THR A 100 -5.86 10.11 -0.84
N PHE A 101 -5.30 11.30 -0.60
CA PHE A 101 -4.04 11.46 0.11
C PHE A 101 -4.17 10.93 1.55
N LYS A 102 -5.24 11.29 2.26
CA LYS A 102 -5.47 10.81 3.63
C LYS A 102 -5.63 9.29 3.69
N ASP A 103 -6.47 8.71 2.82
CA ASP A 103 -6.68 7.26 2.76
C ASP A 103 -5.38 6.53 2.44
N HIS A 104 -4.58 7.05 1.51
CA HIS A 104 -3.28 6.48 1.16
C HIS A 104 -2.26 6.59 2.31
N ASN A 105 -2.21 7.73 3.00
CA ASN A 105 -1.29 7.95 4.11
C ASN A 105 -1.63 7.01 5.28
N ASP A 106 -2.92 6.80 5.54
CA ASP A 106 -3.39 5.85 6.55
C ASP A 106 -3.08 4.39 6.17
N GLN A 107 -3.23 4.02 4.90
CA GLN A 107 -2.81 2.70 4.41
C GLN A 107 -1.29 2.52 4.50
N THR A 108 -0.50 3.53 4.14
CA THR A 108 0.96 3.49 4.20
C THR A 108 1.45 3.33 5.63
N LYS A 109 0.87 4.06 6.59
CA LYS A 109 1.14 3.88 8.03
C LYS A 109 0.84 2.46 8.50
N LYS A 110 -0.31 1.91 8.09
CA LYS A 110 -0.68 0.52 8.42
C LYS A 110 0.32 -0.48 7.84
N ILE A 111 0.66 -0.37 6.56
CA ILE A 111 1.64 -1.25 5.90
C ILE A 111 3.01 -1.14 6.57
N GLY A 112 3.49 0.08 6.83
CA GLY A 112 4.76 0.31 7.50
C GLY A 112 4.83 -0.37 8.87
N SER A 113 3.75 -0.30 9.66
CA SER A 113 3.67 -0.98 10.95
C SER A 113 3.73 -2.51 10.82
N ILE A 114 3.03 -3.09 9.84
CA ILE A 114 3.03 -4.53 9.58
C ILE A 114 4.42 -5.00 9.12
N VAL A 115 5.08 -4.23 8.25
CA VAL A 115 6.44 -4.53 7.79
C VAL A 115 7.43 -4.51 8.95
N ALA A 116 7.35 -3.52 9.84
CA ALA A 116 8.20 -3.46 11.02
C ALA A 116 7.98 -4.67 11.95
N ILE A 117 6.72 -5.03 12.22
CA ILE A 117 6.36 -6.22 13.01
C ILE A 117 6.90 -7.50 12.36
N ASN A 118 6.78 -7.63 11.03
CA ASN A 118 7.26 -8.80 10.30
C ASN A 118 8.78 -8.89 10.28
N ARG A 119 9.50 -7.76 10.17
CA ARG A 119 10.97 -7.74 10.29
C ARG A 119 11.43 -8.18 11.67
N ALA A 120 10.80 -7.67 12.74
CA ALA A 120 11.12 -8.09 14.10
C ALA A 120 10.90 -9.61 14.29
N LYS A 121 9.75 -10.13 13.84
CA LYS A 121 9.47 -11.57 13.85
C LYS A 121 10.50 -12.37 13.04
N GLN A 122 10.94 -11.87 11.89
CA GLN A 122 11.94 -12.56 11.07
C GLN A 122 13.30 -12.65 11.77
N ALA A 123 13.72 -11.60 12.48
CA ALA A 123 14.95 -11.63 13.26
C ALA A 123 14.90 -12.71 14.36
N ASP A 124 13.77 -12.83 15.05
CA ASP A 124 13.57 -13.88 16.06
C ASP A 124 13.55 -15.29 15.43
N ILE A 125 12.94 -15.44 14.24
CA ILE A 125 12.94 -16.70 13.48
C ILE A 125 14.35 -17.12 13.10
N GLU A 126 15.16 -16.20 12.55
CA GLU A 126 16.53 -16.51 12.16
C GLU A 126 17.39 -16.84 13.38
N ARG A 127 17.20 -16.13 14.50
CA ARG A 127 17.88 -16.45 15.75
C ARG A 127 17.51 -17.83 16.27
N ALA A 128 16.21 -18.17 16.26
CA ALA A 128 15.73 -19.50 16.65
C ALA A 128 16.35 -20.61 15.79
N ARG A 129 16.47 -20.38 14.47
CA ARG A 129 17.10 -21.32 13.54
C ARG A 129 18.59 -21.49 13.80
N ALA A 130 19.32 -20.41 14.02
CA ALA A 130 20.74 -20.47 14.35
C ALA A 130 20.98 -21.30 15.61
N LYS A 131 20.21 -21.04 16.68
CA LYS A 131 20.29 -21.81 17.93
C LYS A 131 19.91 -23.28 17.77
N ALA A 132 18.86 -23.56 17.01
CA ALA A 132 18.47 -24.94 16.74
C ALA A 132 19.56 -25.70 15.96
N ALA A 133 20.18 -25.04 14.97
CA ALA A 133 21.25 -25.63 14.18
C ALA A 133 22.50 -25.93 15.04
N GLU A 134 22.91 -24.98 15.89
CA GLU A 134 24.02 -25.17 16.85
C GLU A 134 23.77 -26.38 17.76
N LEU A 135 22.57 -26.47 18.36
CA LEU A 135 22.21 -27.55 19.27
C LEU A 135 22.11 -28.91 18.58
N TRP A 136 21.53 -28.98 17.38
CA TRP A 136 21.48 -30.24 16.62
C TRP A 136 22.84 -30.71 16.12
N GLN A 137 23.77 -29.79 15.83
CA GLN A 137 25.14 -30.16 15.49
C GLN A 137 25.88 -30.75 16.69
N ALA A 138 25.61 -30.25 17.90
CA ALA A 138 26.16 -30.79 19.14
C ALA A 138 25.49 -32.11 19.58
N ASP A 139 24.30 -32.42 19.08
CA ASP A 139 23.55 -33.66 19.36
C ASP A 139 24.07 -34.86 18.57
N ALA A 140 25.28 -35.31 18.90
CA ALA A 140 25.89 -36.49 18.28
C ALA A 140 25.07 -37.78 18.54
N ALA A 141 24.31 -37.83 19.65
CA ALA A 141 23.49 -38.97 20.02
C ALA A 141 22.11 -39.00 19.31
N GLN A 142 21.76 -37.94 18.58
CA GLN A 142 20.49 -37.79 17.87
C GLN A 142 19.26 -37.94 18.78
N GLU A 143 19.36 -37.42 20.01
CA GLU A 143 18.34 -37.54 21.04
C GLU A 143 17.22 -36.51 20.87
N TYR A 144 17.54 -35.31 20.38
CA TYR A 144 16.60 -34.21 20.35
C TYR A 144 15.63 -34.29 19.16
N ARG A 145 14.36 -34.60 19.46
CA ARG A 145 13.25 -34.43 18.52
C ARG A 145 12.88 -32.97 18.38
N ILE A 146 12.18 -32.63 17.30
CA ILE A 146 11.79 -31.24 17.00
C ILE A 146 10.99 -30.57 18.12
N THR A 147 10.19 -31.32 18.88
CA THR A 147 9.43 -30.80 20.01
C THR A 147 10.35 -30.43 21.17
N ASP A 148 11.34 -31.25 21.48
CA ASP A 148 12.28 -31.02 22.58
C ASP A 148 13.24 -29.89 22.23
N MET A 149 13.76 -29.89 20.99
CA MET A 149 14.56 -28.78 20.48
C MET A 149 13.80 -27.44 20.52
N ALA A 150 12.50 -27.44 20.20
CA ALA A 150 11.69 -26.22 20.30
C ALA A 150 11.54 -25.70 21.73
N ARG A 151 11.56 -26.58 22.75
CA ARG A 151 11.56 -26.14 24.17
C ARG A 151 12.89 -25.48 24.52
N GLU A 152 14.00 -26.15 24.19
CA GLU A 152 15.35 -25.63 24.46
C GLU A 152 15.58 -24.27 23.80
N VAL A 153 15.24 -24.16 22.51
CA VAL A 153 15.35 -22.90 21.76
C VAL A 153 14.46 -21.82 22.37
N MET A 154 13.23 -22.16 22.76
CA MET A 154 12.33 -21.19 23.40
C MET A 154 12.89 -20.68 24.73
N ASP A 155 13.47 -21.55 25.55
CA ASP A 155 14.05 -21.15 26.84
C ASP A 155 15.38 -20.40 26.70
N ILE A 156 16.16 -20.64 25.63
CA ILE A 156 17.30 -19.80 25.25
C ILE A 156 16.82 -18.40 24.84
N LEU A 157 15.82 -18.30 23.95
CA LEU A 157 15.30 -17.00 23.50
C LEU A 157 14.71 -16.18 24.66
N LYS A 158 14.04 -16.83 25.63
CA LYS A 158 13.59 -16.15 26.86
C LYS A 158 14.76 -15.59 27.67
N ARG A 159 15.82 -16.36 27.86
CA ARG A 159 17.03 -15.93 28.59
C ARG A 159 17.74 -14.77 27.90
N GLU A 160 17.69 -14.72 26.57
CA GLU A 160 18.19 -13.62 25.76
C GLU A 160 17.27 -12.38 25.75
N GLY A 161 16.12 -12.43 26.45
CA GLY A 161 15.22 -11.30 26.62
C GLY A 161 14.13 -11.17 25.55
N VAL A 162 13.86 -12.20 24.75
CA VAL A 162 12.73 -12.19 23.80
C VAL A 162 11.42 -12.39 24.57
N THR A 163 10.60 -11.35 24.64
CA THR A 163 9.40 -11.31 25.51
C THR A 163 8.12 -11.83 24.86
N ASN A 164 8.01 -11.75 23.52
CA ASN A 164 6.80 -12.10 22.77
C ASN A 164 6.94 -13.42 21.98
N LEU A 165 7.37 -14.48 22.66
CA LEU A 165 7.54 -15.79 22.02
C LEU A 165 6.18 -16.45 21.74
N PRO A 166 6.00 -17.07 20.57
CA PRO A 166 4.76 -17.75 20.23
C PRO A 166 4.68 -19.12 20.90
N ALA A 167 3.52 -19.78 20.76
CA ALA A 167 3.35 -21.16 21.23
C ALA A 167 4.40 -22.11 20.61
N ILE A 168 4.72 -23.18 21.34
CA ILE A 168 5.74 -24.18 20.96
C ILE A 168 5.53 -24.75 19.54
N GLU A 169 4.28 -24.94 19.11
CA GLU A 169 3.97 -25.43 17.76
C GLU A 169 4.44 -24.46 16.66
N ARG A 170 4.41 -23.15 16.95
CA ARG A 170 4.93 -22.14 16.03
C ARG A 170 6.46 -22.11 16.03
N VAL A 171 7.09 -22.27 17.19
CA VAL A 171 8.55 -22.39 17.30
C VAL A 171 9.05 -23.63 16.55
N LYS A 172 8.35 -24.76 16.66
CA LYS A 172 8.61 -25.97 15.85
C LYS A 172 8.62 -25.65 14.35
N ALA A 173 7.64 -24.87 13.87
CA ALA A 173 7.60 -24.46 12.48
C ALA A 173 8.77 -23.55 12.08
N TRP A 174 9.26 -22.70 12.99
CA TRP A 174 10.42 -21.83 12.74
C TRP A 174 11.71 -22.62 12.50
N ILE A 175 11.95 -23.64 13.33
CA ILE A 175 13.20 -24.42 13.33
C ILE A 175 13.15 -25.65 12.41
N ARG A 176 11.96 -26.08 11.96
CA ARG A 176 11.78 -27.23 11.05
C ARG A 176 12.66 -27.20 9.79
N PRO A 177 12.91 -26.05 9.13
CA PRO A 177 13.76 -26.00 7.94
C PRO A 177 15.19 -26.48 8.20
N VAL A 178 15.75 -26.17 9.37
CA VAL A 178 17.13 -26.54 9.75
C VAL A 178 17.21 -27.87 10.52
N ALA A 179 16.06 -28.51 10.77
CA ALA A 179 16.02 -29.77 11.49
C ALA A 179 16.58 -30.94 10.65
N PRO A 180 17.41 -31.82 11.23
CA PRO A 180 17.87 -33.03 10.56
C PRO A 180 16.72 -34.02 10.33
N SER A 181 16.87 -34.92 9.36
CA SER A 181 15.82 -35.84 8.94
C SER A 181 15.26 -36.70 10.08
N TYR A 182 16.12 -37.16 11.01
CA TYR A 182 15.67 -37.93 12.17
C TYR A 182 14.75 -37.12 13.11
N ALA A 183 15.02 -35.82 13.30
CA ALA A 183 14.27 -34.97 14.21
C ALA A 183 12.88 -34.58 13.67
N LYS A 184 12.70 -34.63 12.33
CA LYS A 184 11.45 -34.31 11.63
C LYS A 184 10.40 -35.41 11.71
N LEU A 185 10.82 -36.66 11.97
CA LEU A 185 9.93 -37.80 12.11
C LEU A 185 9.18 -37.67 13.45
N GLY A 186 7.86 -37.54 13.40
CA GLY A 186 7.02 -37.64 14.59
C GLY A 186 7.16 -39.03 15.20
N GLY A 187 7.77 -39.14 16.37
CA GLY A 187 7.98 -40.41 17.05
C GLY A 187 6.85 -40.73 18.03
N LYS A 188 6.31 -41.96 17.97
CA LYS A 188 5.62 -42.59 19.13
C LYS A 188 6.61 -42.57 20.31
N ARG A 189 6.12 -42.21 21.50
CA ARG A 189 6.88 -42.27 22.77
C ARG A 189 7.62 -43.62 22.84
N LYS A 190 8.93 -43.59 23.10
CA LYS A 190 9.61 -44.75 23.67
C LYS A 190 9.03 -44.91 25.08
N THR A 191 8.13 -45.87 25.24
CA THR A 191 7.63 -46.28 26.56
C THR A 191 8.80 -46.88 27.36
N PRO A 192 8.86 -46.67 28.69
CA PRO A 192 9.96 -47.14 29.55
C PRO A 192 10.17 -48.66 29.49
#